data_AF-E0WEQ3-F1
#
_entry.id   AF-E0WEQ3-F1
#
_cell.length_a   1.000
_cell.length_b   1.000
_cell.length_c   1.000
_cell.angle_alpha   90.00
_cell.angle_beta   90.00
_cell.angle_gamma   90.00
#
_symmetry.space_group_name_H-M   'P 1'
#
loop_
_entity.id
_entity.type
_entity.pdbx_description
1 polymer ?
#
loop_
_entity_poly.entity_id
_entity_poly.type
_entity_poly.pdbx_seq_one_letter_code
_entity_poly.pdbx_strand_id
1 'polypeptide(L)'
;SKSVGCTGGFVTANGICAQQLRLQDELLSHEGAESLSTVALVRTLSLLKKTRLIEYRMRQLKAKAGFVFQRLTEAGCKVLSSPGSATVRQASMFHAEALKRGFAVACGVPPATPLWASRIRMCVFATSSWADILNLVNATISVACKLNIHGIKPMVLEESCLPHESGEPLDVVAESEATDKGFHDYIATLRVSDMPSQNL
;
A
#
# COMPACT_ATOMS: atom_id res chain seq x y z
N SER A 1 -8.73 0.87 -3.61
CA SER A 1 -7.85 2.08 -3.62
C SER A 1 -6.47 1.91 -2.99
N LYS A 2 -6.20 0.84 -2.21
CA LYS A 2 -4.91 0.63 -1.51
C LYS A 2 -4.08 -0.46 -2.20
N SER A 3 -3.94 -1.63 -1.58
CA SER A 3 -3.14 -2.76 -2.09
C SER A 3 -3.55 -3.23 -3.49
N VAL A 4 -4.84 -3.07 -3.85
CA VAL A 4 -5.36 -3.42 -5.17
C VAL A 4 -4.90 -2.46 -6.28
N GLY A 5 -4.49 -1.23 -5.93
CA GLY A 5 -4.02 -0.24 -6.89
C GLY A 5 -5.11 0.29 -7.85
N CYS A 6 -6.39 0.15 -7.47
CA CYS A 6 -7.53 0.61 -8.27
C CYS A 6 -8.59 1.32 -7.42
N THR A 7 -9.60 1.96 -7.98
CA THR A 7 -10.68 2.62 -7.24
C THR A 7 -11.81 1.66 -6.83
N GLY A 8 -12.67 2.08 -5.90
CA GLY A 8 -13.80 1.29 -5.41
C GLY A 8 -13.53 0.51 -4.12
N GLY A 9 -14.57 -0.23 -3.71
CA GLY A 9 -14.59 -1.13 -2.56
C GLY A 9 -15.55 -2.29 -2.82
N PHE A 10 -15.35 -3.40 -2.14
CA PHE A 10 -16.24 -4.55 -2.22
C PHE A 10 -16.51 -5.10 -0.81
N VAL A 11 -17.67 -5.73 -0.65
CA VAL A 11 -18.08 -6.41 0.58
C VAL A 11 -18.25 -7.89 0.26
N THR A 12 -17.72 -8.75 1.11
CA THR A 12 -17.94 -10.20 1.03
C THR A 12 -18.84 -10.62 2.17
N ALA A 13 -19.96 -11.26 1.87
CA ALA A 13 -20.87 -11.84 2.85
C ALA A 13 -21.35 -13.22 2.37
N ASN A 14 -21.92 -14.00 3.27
CA ASN A 14 -22.52 -15.29 2.97
C ASN A 14 -23.99 -15.35 3.45
N GLY A 15 -24.73 -16.36 2.98
CA GLY A 15 -26.10 -16.63 3.42
C GLY A 15 -27.06 -15.46 3.21
N ILE A 16 -27.88 -15.18 4.23
CA ILE A 16 -28.92 -14.15 4.21
C ILE A 16 -28.33 -12.75 3.94
N CYS A 17 -27.15 -12.45 4.49
CA CYS A 17 -26.50 -11.16 4.28
C CYS A 17 -26.09 -10.96 2.81
N ALA A 18 -25.65 -12.01 2.12
CA ALA A 18 -25.31 -11.93 0.70
C ALA A 18 -26.56 -11.70 -0.18
N GLN A 19 -27.71 -12.26 0.21
CA GLN A 19 -28.97 -12.00 -0.48
C GLN A 19 -29.41 -10.54 -0.27
N GLN A 20 -29.31 -10.03 0.96
CA GLN A 20 -29.67 -8.65 1.27
C GLN A 20 -28.78 -7.63 0.52
N LEU A 21 -27.47 -7.90 0.43
CA LEU A 21 -26.56 -7.05 -0.34
C LEU A 21 -26.88 -7.05 -1.83
N ARG A 22 -27.32 -8.18 -2.41
CA ARG A 22 -27.76 -8.24 -3.81
C ARG A 22 -29.02 -7.41 -4.06
N LEU A 23 -30.01 -7.52 -3.18
CA LEU A 23 -31.22 -6.70 -3.27
C LEU A 23 -30.89 -5.19 -3.16
N GLN A 24 -29.96 -4.82 -2.28
CA GLN A 24 -29.50 -3.43 -2.17
C GLN A 24 -28.76 -2.96 -3.43
N ASP A 25 -27.93 -3.81 -4.04
CA ASP A 25 -27.22 -3.50 -5.28
C ASP A 25 -28.20 -3.26 -6.46
N GLU A 26 -29.21 -4.12 -6.59
CA GLU A 26 -30.29 -3.96 -7.58
C GLU A 26 -31.04 -2.64 -7.39
N LEU A 27 -31.42 -2.30 -6.14
CA LEU A 27 -32.07 -1.03 -5.82
C LEU A 27 -31.20 0.18 -6.17
N LEU A 28 -29.92 0.15 -5.80
CA LEU A 28 -28.98 1.22 -6.12
C LEU A 28 -28.80 1.39 -7.63
N SER A 29 -28.75 0.29 -8.38
CA SER A 29 -28.68 0.34 -9.84
C SER A 29 -29.94 0.96 -10.45
N HIS A 30 -31.13 0.67 -9.89
CA HIS A 30 -32.38 1.31 -10.31
C HIS A 30 -32.43 2.81 -9.98
N GLU A 31 -31.79 3.23 -8.88
CA GLU A 31 -31.65 4.63 -8.47
C GLU A 31 -30.56 5.40 -9.24
N GLY A 32 -29.90 4.74 -10.21
CA GLY A 32 -28.90 5.37 -11.07
C GLY A 32 -27.48 5.33 -10.52
N ALA A 33 -27.18 4.43 -9.57
CA ALA A 33 -25.81 4.19 -9.16
C ALA A 33 -24.99 3.65 -10.33
N GLU A 34 -23.90 4.35 -10.66
CA GLU A 34 -23.00 3.93 -11.72
C GLU A 34 -22.08 2.79 -11.26
N SER A 35 -21.87 1.83 -12.16
CA SER A 35 -20.88 0.77 -11.96
C SER A 35 -19.46 1.29 -12.11
N LEU A 36 -18.50 0.61 -11.45
CA LEU A 36 -17.08 0.85 -11.68
C LEU A 36 -16.71 0.61 -13.14
N SER A 37 -15.77 1.40 -13.65
CA SER A 37 -15.28 1.22 -15.01
C SER A 37 -14.73 -0.19 -15.24
N THR A 38 -14.95 -0.75 -16.43
CA THR A 38 -14.48 -2.10 -16.80
C THR A 38 -12.98 -2.28 -16.56
N VAL A 39 -12.18 -1.25 -16.84
CA VAL A 39 -10.73 -1.27 -16.58
C VAL A 39 -10.42 -1.46 -15.09
N ALA A 40 -11.21 -0.85 -14.20
CA ALA A 40 -11.03 -1.01 -12.76
C ALA A 40 -11.37 -2.42 -12.28
N LEU A 41 -12.44 -2.99 -12.82
CA LEU A 41 -12.86 -4.37 -12.54
C LEU A 41 -11.83 -5.38 -13.05
N VAL A 42 -11.39 -5.25 -14.31
CA VAL A 42 -10.37 -6.13 -14.92
C VAL A 42 -9.07 -6.08 -14.13
N ARG A 43 -8.59 -4.89 -13.75
CA ARG A 43 -7.35 -4.76 -12.96
C ARG A 43 -7.49 -5.43 -11.60
N THR A 44 -8.63 -5.26 -10.95
CA THR A 44 -8.92 -5.87 -9.65
C THR A 44 -8.94 -7.39 -9.77
N LEU A 45 -9.66 -7.94 -10.74
CA LEU A 45 -9.76 -9.38 -10.97
C LEU A 45 -8.42 -10.00 -11.38
N SER A 46 -7.66 -9.34 -12.26
CA SER A 46 -6.30 -9.75 -12.64
C SER A 46 -5.40 -9.88 -11.41
N LEU A 47 -5.39 -8.88 -10.52
CA LEU A 47 -4.59 -8.96 -9.31
C LEU A 47 -5.06 -10.07 -8.37
N LEU A 48 -6.37 -10.20 -8.14
CA LEU A 48 -6.93 -11.22 -7.25
C LEU A 48 -6.64 -12.66 -7.71
N LYS A 49 -6.43 -12.87 -9.01
CA LYS A 49 -6.01 -14.18 -9.55
C LYS A 49 -4.52 -14.49 -9.35
N LYS A 50 -3.67 -13.50 -9.06
CA LYS A 50 -2.23 -13.67 -8.83
C LYS A 50 -1.93 -13.94 -7.36
N THR A 51 -2.38 -15.09 -6.86
CA THR A 51 -2.32 -15.41 -5.43
C THR A 51 -0.87 -15.53 -4.95
N ARG A 52 0.04 -16.13 -5.72
CA ARG A 52 1.45 -16.24 -5.34
C ARG A 52 2.14 -14.89 -5.30
N LEU A 53 1.82 -14.00 -6.24
CA LEU A 53 2.31 -12.62 -6.23
C LEU A 53 1.84 -11.89 -4.96
N ILE A 54 0.58 -12.04 -4.58
CA ILE A 54 0.03 -11.45 -3.36
C ILE A 54 0.78 -11.99 -2.13
N GLU A 55 0.94 -13.31 -2.01
CA GLU A 55 1.64 -13.94 -0.91
C GLU A 55 3.11 -13.50 -0.82
N TYR A 56 3.82 -13.47 -1.95
CA TYR A 56 5.18 -12.98 -2.03
C TYR A 56 5.29 -11.52 -1.58
N ARG A 57 4.44 -10.63 -2.11
CA ARG A 57 4.44 -9.20 -1.74
C ARG A 57 4.08 -8.99 -0.27
N MET A 58 3.17 -9.79 0.29
CA MET A 58 2.84 -9.73 1.72
C MET A 58 4.02 -10.17 2.60
N ARG A 59 4.78 -11.20 2.19
CA ARG A 59 6.02 -11.60 2.87
C ARG A 59 7.07 -10.49 2.83
N GLN A 60 7.31 -9.90 1.66
CA GLN A 60 8.25 -8.78 1.50
C GLN A 60 7.84 -7.56 2.34
N LEU A 61 6.54 -7.20 2.30
CA LEU A 61 6.01 -6.11 3.10
C LEU A 61 6.21 -6.36 4.60
N LYS A 62 5.93 -7.57 5.08
CA LYS A 62 6.13 -7.95 6.49
C LYS A 62 7.60 -7.84 6.89
N ALA A 63 8.52 -8.33 6.07
CA ALA A 63 9.95 -8.24 6.33
C ALA A 63 10.44 -6.78 6.41
N LYS A 64 10.09 -5.97 5.41
CA LYS A 64 10.49 -4.55 5.33
C LYS A 64 9.88 -3.71 6.45
N ALA A 65 8.58 -3.89 6.72
CA ALA A 65 7.92 -3.21 7.84
C ALA A 65 8.51 -3.63 9.20
N GLY A 66 8.85 -4.92 9.37
CA GLY A 66 9.52 -5.42 10.57
C GLY A 66 10.90 -4.78 10.77
N PHE A 67 11.70 -4.70 9.70
CA PHE A 67 13.00 -4.02 9.73
C PHE A 67 12.86 -2.54 10.12
N VAL A 68 11.98 -1.79 9.45
CA VAL A 68 11.72 -0.38 9.77
C VAL A 68 11.28 -0.21 11.22
N PHE A 69 10.33 -1.03 11.68
CA PHE A 69 9.84 -1.00 13.06
C PHE A 69 10.97 -1.22 14.07
N GLN A 70 11.78 -2.27 13.87
CA GLN A 70 12.87 -2.61 14.77
C GLN A 70 13.90 -1.48 14.82
N ARG A 71 14.39 -1.03 13.67
CA ARG A 71 15.46 -0.04 13.59
C ARG A 71 15.06 1.33 14.14
N LEU A 72 13.83 1.78 13.85
CA LEU A 72 13.33 3.03 14.41
C LEU A 72 13.14 2.91 15.93
N THR A 73 12.69 1.76 16.44
CA THR A 73 12.56 1.51 17.88
C THR A 73 13.93 1.50 18.57
N GLU A 74 14.94 0.85 17.98
CA GLU A 74 16.33 0.84 18.47
C GLU A 74 16.93 2.25 18.53
N ALA A 75 16.61 3.10 17.55
CA ALA A 75 16.98 4.51 17.56
C ALA A 75 16.22 5.36 18.59
N GLY A 76 15.21 4.80 19.29
CA GLY A 76 14.42 5.48 20.32
C GLY A 76 13.14 6.14 19.80
N CYS A 77 12.74 5.89 18.54
CA CYS A 77 11.46 6.36 18.02
C CYS A 77 10.30 5.60 18.66
N LYS A 78 9.23 6.32 18.97
CA LYS A 78 7.97 5.75 19.44
C LYS A 78 7.12 5.25 18.26
N VAL A 79 7.27 3.97 17.90
CA VAL A 79 6.56 3.33 16.77
C VAL A 79 5.35 2.56 17.29
N LEU A 80 4.16 2.82 16.73
CA LEU A 80 2.88 2.18 17.11
C LEU A 80 2.51 2.29 18.61
N SER A 81 3.17 3.16 19.38
CA SER A 81 2.89 3.34 20.80
C SER A 81 1.66 4.23 21.04
N SER A 82 1.17 4.23 22.29
CA SER A 82 0.18 5.18 22.78
C SER A 82 0.55 6.63 22.39
N PRO A 83 -0.45 7.51 22.17
CA PRO A 83 -0.23 8.90 21.77
C PRO A 83 0.89 9.57 22.58
N GLY A 84 1.96 9.97 21.89
CA GLY A 84 2.99 10.82 22.45
C GLY A 84 2.65 12.30 22.21
N SER A 85 3.25 13.19 22.98
CA SER A 85 3.04 14.65 22.96
C SER A 85 3.54 15.37 21.70
N ALA A 86 3.64 14.69 20.56
CA ALA A 86 4.05 15.32 19.32
C ALA A 86 2.99 16.33 18.86
N THR A 87 3.48 17.54 18.56
CA THR A 87 2.66 18.68 18.15
C THR A 87 2.48 18.72 16.63
N VAL A 88 1.45 19.44 16.17
CA VAL A 88 1.22 19.70 14.72
C VAL A 88 2.44 20.35 14.08
N ARG A 89 3.09 21.29 14.78
CA ARG A 89 4.29 21.96 14.30
C ARG A 89 5.45 20.98 14.09
N GLN A 90 5.71 20.10 15.06
CA GLN A 90 6.75 19.08 14.94
C GLN A 90 6.49 18.14 13.78
N ALA A 91 5.26 17.66 13.61
CA ALA A 91 4.90 16.81 12.47
C ALA A 91 5.10 17.53 11.12
N SER A 92 4.69 18.80 11.03
CA SER A 92 4.84 19.61 9.81
C SER A 92 6.31 19.88 9.45
N MET A 93 7.14 20.23 10.45
CA MET A 93 8.58 20.43 10.25
C MET A 93 9.27 19.12 9.86
N PHE A 94 8.86 17.99 10.46
CA PHE A 94 9.38 16.68 10.08
C PHE A 94 9.08 16.36 8.62
N HIS A 95 7.83 16.58 8.18
CA HIS A 95 7.46 16.40 6.78
C HIS A 95 8.29 17.26 5.83
N ALA A 96 8.43 18.56 6.13
CA ALA A 96 9.21 19.47 5.28
C ALA A 96 10.69 19.05 5.18
N GLU A 97 11.29 18.60 6.29
CA GLU A 97 12.68 18.13 6.31
C GLU A 97 12.87 16.77 5.66
N ALA A 98 11.90 15.86 5.78
CA ALA A 98 11.90 14.58 5.06
C ALA A 98 11.78 14.81 3.54
N LEU A 99 10.93 15.75 3.12
CA LEU A 99 10.73 16.07 1.70
C LEU A 99 12.00 16.64 1.05
N LYS A 100 12.76 17.49 1.77
CA LYS A 100 14.08 17.97 1.31
C LYS A 100 15.08 16.85 1.06
N ARG A 101 14.88 15.68 1.67
CA ARG A 101 15.71 14.48 1.51
C ARG A 101 15.13 13.47 0.52
N GLY A 102 14.07 13.85 -0.21
CA GLY A 102 13.41 13.00 -1.20
C GLY A 102 12.35 12.05 -0.64
N PHE A 103 11.94 12.19 0.62
CA PHE A 103 10.94 11.31 1.24
C PHE A 103 9.62 12.03 1.50
N ALA A 104 8.55 11.55 0.87
CA ALA A 104 7.19 11.98 1.18
C ALA A 104 6.64 11.16 2.36
N VAL A 105 6.34 11.84 3.47
CA VAL A 105 5.71 11.22 4.65
C VAL A 105 4.37 11.89 4.95
N ALA A 106 3.36 11.13 5.37
CA ALA A 106 2.07 11.70 5.71
C ALA A 106 2.04 12.11 7.19
N CYS A 107 1.46 13.26 7.51
CA CYS A 107 1.25 13.69 8.89
C CYS A 107 -0.20 13.40 9.30
N GLY A 108 -0.37 12.63 10.38
CA GLY A 108 -1.64 12.58 11.10
C GLY A 108 -1.66 13.71 12.12
N VAL A 109 -2.52 14.71 11.89
CA VAL A 109 -2.74 15.86 12.78
C VAL A 109 -4.24 16.05 13.00
N PRO A 110 -4.68 16.78 14.04
CA PRO A 110 -6.09 17.11 14.24
C PRO A 110 -6.72 17.76 13.00
N PRO A 111 -7.97 17.41 12.64
CA PRO A 111 -8.90 16.51 13.35
C PRO A 111 -8.71 15.01 13.07
N ALA A 112 -7.78 14.60 12.20
CA ALA A 112 -7.57 13.18 11.85
C ALA A 112 -6.92 12.36 12.99
N THR A 113 -6.36 13.02 14.00
CA THR A 113 -5.86 12.45 15.25
C THR A 113 -6.24 13.35 16.43
N PRO A 114 -6.29 12.85 17.68
CA PRO A 114 -6.43 13.72 18.86
C PRO A 114 -5.36 14.82 18.93
N LEU A 115 -5.65 15.94 19.62
CA LEU A 115 -4.79 17.12 19.74
C LEU A 115 -3.34 16.80 20.14
N TRP A 116 -3.18 15.91 21.10
CA TRP A 116 -1.88 15.50 21.67
C TRP A 116 -1.36 14.20 21.08
N ALA A 117 -1.77 13.86 19.85
CA ALA A 117 -1.50 12.57 19.22
C ALA A 117 -1.04 12.72 17.77
N SER A 118 -0.45 13.88 17.43
CA SER A 118 0.09 14.10 16.10
C SER A 118 1.21 13.09 15.83
N ARG A 119 1.28 12.58 14.61
CA ARG A 119 2.22 11.50 14.27
C ARG A 119 2.58 11.52 12.80
N ILE A 120 3.73 10.93 12.49
CA ILE A 120 4.11 10.64 11.11
C ILE A 120 3.60 9.24 10.76
N ARG A 121 2.92 9.12 9.63
CA ARG A 121 2.48 7.86 9.03
C ARG A 121 3.42 7.55 7.88
N MET A 122 4.20 6.48 8.06
CA MET A 122 5.11 5.96 7.06
C MET A 122 4.48 4.73 6.41
N CYS A 123 4.37 4.75 5.08
CA CYS A 123 3.87 3.62 4.31
C CYS A 123 5.05 2.90 3.66
N VAL A 124 5.23 1.64 4.00
CA VAL A 124 6.23 0.75 3.39
C VAL A 124 5.58 0.01 2.24
N PHE A 125 6.30 -0.09 1.11
CA PHE A 125 5.83 -0.83 -0.05
C PHE A 125 6.62 -2.12 -0.22
N ALA A 126 5.95 -3.20 -0.65
CA ALA A 126 6.60 -4.47 -0.92
C ALA A 126 7.65 -4.37 -2.03
N THR A 127 7.46 -3.44 -2.98
CA THR A 127 8.29 -3.25 -4.18
C THR A 127 9.46 -2.26 -3.98
N SER A 128 9.52 -1.54 -2.86
CA SER A 128 10.66 -0.65 -2.56
C SER A 128 11.94 -1.46 -2.40
N SER A 129 13.07 -1.01 -2.92
CA SER A 129 14.33 -1.72 -2.72
C SER A 129 14.75 -1.70 -1.24
N TRP A 130 15.57 -2.65 -0.80
CA TRP A 130 16.11 -2.62 0.55
C TRP A 130 17.01 -1.39 0.80
N ALA A 131 17.71 -0.90 -0.23
CA ALA A 131 18.47 0.34 -0.17
C ALA A 131 17.57 1.56 0.10
N ASP A 132 16.41 1.65 -0.57
CA ASP A 132 15.43 2.73 -0.32
C ASP A 132 14.87 2.64 1.11
N ILE A 133 14.61 1.42 1.61
CA ILE A 133 14.16 1.21 2.99
C ILE A 133 15.24 1.63 3.99
N LEU A 134 16.51 1.32 3.74
CA LEU A 134 17.64 1.75 4.57
C LEU A 134 17.75 3.27 4.60
N ASN A 135 17.72 3.90 3.42
CA ASN A 135 17.79 5.35 3.28
C ASN A 135 16.61 6.04 3.97
N LEU A 136 15.41 5.48 3.88
CA LEU A 136 14.23 5.97 4.59
C LEU A 136 14.43 5.96 6.11
N VAL A 137 14.95 4.86 6.67
CA VAL A 137 15.22 4.75 8.12
C VAL A 137 16.29 5.77 8.55
N ASN A 138 17.42 5.83 7.84
CA ASN A 138 18.50 6.76 8.13
C ASN A 138 18.05 8.23 8.04
N ALA A 139 17.28 8.57 7.00
CA ALA A 139 16.72 9.91 6.83
C ALA A 139 15.75 10.24 7.98
N THR A 140 14.90 9.30 8.38
CA THR A 140 13.94 9.47 9.47
C THR A 140 14.65 9.76 10.79
N ILE A 141 15.66 8.97 11.14
CA ILE A 141 16.45 9.16 12.37
C ILE A 141 17.17 10.50 12.33
N SER A 142 17.83 10.81 11.21
CA SER A 142 18.58 12.06 11.07
C SER A 142 17.68 13.31 11.13
N VAL A 143 16.50 13.29 10.51
CA VAL A 143 15.51 14.38 10.63
C VAL A 143 15.01 14.49 12.07
N ALA A 144 14.73 13.36 12.73
CA ALA A 144 14.27 13.35 14.11
C ALA A 144 15.32 13.95 15.07
N CYS A 145 16.59 13.61 14.90
CA CYS A 145 17.71 14.21 15.63
C CYS A 145 17.83 15.71 15.33
N LYS A 146 17.75 16.13 14.06
CA LYS A 146 17.80 17.54 13.67
C LYS A 146 16.70 18.38 14.33
N LEU A 147 15.52 17.79 14.51
CA LEU A 147 14.38 18.43 15.14
C LEU A 147 14.35 18.28 16.68
N ASN A 148 15.40 17.70 17.27
CA ASN A 148 15.52 17.44 18.71
C ASN A 148 14.30 16.70 19.29
N ILE A 149 13.81 15.68 18.57
CA ILE A 149 12.72 14.84 19.08
C ILE A 149 13.24 14.03 20.28
N HIS A 150 12.56 14.17 21.40
CA HIS A 150 13.00 13.61 22.68
C HIS A 150 13.15 12.09 22.64
N GLY A 151 14.27 11.58 23.16
CA GLY A 151 14.55 10.15 23.33
C GLY A 151 15.17 9.47 22.11
N ILE A 152 15.37 10.18 21.01
CA ILE A 152 15.96 9.61 19.79
C ILE A 152 17.48 9.78 19.81
N LYS A 153 18.19 8.68 19.58
CA LYS A 153 19.65 8.62 19.53
C LYS A 153 20.14 8.71 18.09
N PRO A 154 21.23 9.45 17.81
CA PRO A 154 21.89 9.40 16.52
C PRO A 154 22.30 7.96 16.20
N MET A 155 21.89 7.48 15.04
CA MET A 155 22.20 6.15 14.53
C MET A 155 22.28 6.23 13.01
N VAL A 156 23.28 5.57 12.44
CA VAL A 156 23.45 5.39 11.00
C VAL A 156 23.57 3.90 10.75
N LEU A 157 22.70 3.38 9.88
CA LEU A 157 22.69 1.99 9.48
C LEU A 157 23.39 1.84 8.14
N GLU A 158 24.17 0.77 8.02
CA GLU A 158 24.91 0.43 6.80
C GLU A 158 24.24 -0.72 6.05
N GLU A 159 24.59 -0.91 4.78
CA GLU A 159 24.03 -1.98 3.95
C GLU A 159 24.32 -3.40 4.50
N SER A 160 25.34 -3.54 5.33
CA SER A 160 25.67 -4.80 6.01
C SER A 160 24.55 -5.33 6.92
N CYS A 161 23.60 -4.49 7.33
CA CYS A 161 22.45 -4.90 8.13
C CYS A 161 21.24 -5.36 7.30
N LEU A 162 21.31 -5.25 5.97
CA LEU A 162 20.23 -5.63 5.08
C LEU A 162 20.18 -7.15 4.90
N PRO A 163 18.97 -7.75 4.84
CA PRO A 163 18.85 -9.16 4.50
C PRO A 163 19.26 -9.40 3.04
N HIS A 164 19.76 -10.60 2.76
CA HIS A 164 20.06 -11.01 1.39
C HIS A 164 18.80 -10.98 0.51
N GLU A 165 18.89 -10.25 -0.60
CA GLU A 165 17.81 -10.15 -1.56
C GLU A 165 17.87 -11.33 -2.53
N SER A 166 16.83 -12.15 -2.50
CA SER A 166 16.50 -13.02 -3.63
C SER A 166 15.44 -12.28 -4.47
N GLY A 167 15.65 -12.24 -5.78
CA GLY A 167 14.68 -11.65 -6.71
C GLY A 167 13.30 -12.31 -6.60
N GLU A 168 12.32 -11.78 -7.35
CA GLU A 168 11.00 -12.41 -7.40
C GLU A 168 11.14 -13.89 -7.85
N PRO A 169 10.56 -14.85 -7.11
CA PRO A 169 10.63 -16.25 -7.47
C PRO A 169 10.09 -16.52 -8.88
N LEU A 170 10.74 -17.38 -9.66
CA LEU A 170 10.37 -17.67 -11.05
C LEU A 170 8.92 -18.15 -11.18
N ASP A 171 8.42 -18.89 -10.19
CA ASP A 171 7.06 -19.41 -10.15
C ASP A 171 6.00 -18.33 -9.89
N VAL A 172 6.36 -17.24 -9.22
CA VAL A 172 5.53 -16.04 -9.03
C VAL A 172 5.44 -15.25 -10.33
N VAL A 173 6.57 -15.11 -11.04
CA VAL A 173 6.64 -14.41 -12.34
C VAL A 173 5.79 -15.16 -13.37
N ALA A 174 5.97 -16.48 -13.47
CA ALA A 174 5.23 -17.32 -14.41
C ALA A 174 3.70 -17.27 -14.20
N GLU A 175 3.21 -17.34 -12.94
CA GLU A 175 1.77 -17.19 -12.64
C GLU A 175 1.26 -15.82 -13.08
N SER A 176 2.04 -14.77 -12.81
CA SER A 176 1.66 -13.39 -13.11
C SER A 176 1.51 -13.18 -14.62
N GLU A 177 2.48 -13.65 -15.40
CA GLU A 177 2.46 -13.57 -16.87
C GLU A 177 1.34 -14.40 -17.48
N ALA A 178 1.13 -15.64 -17.00
CA ALA A 178 0.04 -16.48 -17.46
C ALA A 178 -1.34 -15.85 -17.19
N THR A 179 -1.50 -15.24 -16.01
CA THR A 179 -2.73 -14.54 -15.65
C THR A 179 -2.98 -13.33 -16.55
N ASP A 180 -1.96 -12.50 -16.79
CA ASP A 180 -2.10 -11.32 -17.64
C ASP A 180 -2.41 -11.70 -19.09
N LYS A 181 -1.73 -12.73 -19.62
CA LYS A 181 -2.03 -13.27 -20.95
C LYS A 181 -3.47 -13.76 -21.05
N GLY A 182 -3.93 -14.55 -20.07
CA GLY A 182 -5.30 -15.07 -20.07
C GLY A 182 -6.38 -13.98 -20.03
N PHE A 183 -6.15 -12.88 -19.30
CA PHE A 183 -7.05 -11.73 -19.32
C PHE A 183 -7.00 -10.97 -20.65
N HIS A 184 -5.82 -10.78 -21.23
CA HIS A 184 -5.68 -10.16 -22.55
C HIS A 184 -6.42 -10.95 -23.64
N ASP A 185 -6.24 -12.27 -23.66
CA ASP A 185 -6.91 -13.16 -24.61
C ASP A 185 -8.44 -13.09 -24.43
N TYR A 186 -8.94 -13.11 -23.18
CA TYR A 186 -10.37 -12.97 -22.89
C TYR A 186 -10.94 -11.63 -23.40
N ILE A 187 -10.26 -10.51 -23.14
CA ILE A 187 -10.70 -9.20 -23.63
C ILE A 187 -10.70 -9.14 -25.16
N ALA A 188 -9.70 -9.77 -25.81
CA ALA A 188 -9.66 -9.86 -27.25
C ALA A 188 -10.86 -10.64 -27.82
N THR A 189 -11.30 -11.72 -27.15
CA THR A 189 -12.50 -12.46 -27.58
C THR A 189 -13.79 -11.65 -27.47
N LEU A 190 -13.97 -10.88 -26.39
CA LEU A 190 -15.14 -10.00 -26.22
C LEU A 190 -15.24 -8.94 -27.32
N ARG A 191 -14.08 -8.42 -27.77
CA ARG A 191 -14.03 -7.46 -28.89
C ARG A 191 -14.51 -8.06 -30.22
N VAL A 192 -14.30 -9.36 -30.44
CA VAL A 192 -14.68 -10.04 -31.68
C VAL A 192 -16.17 -10.40 -31.66
N SER A 193 -16.75 -10.71 -30.50
CA SER A 193 -18.19 -11.02 -30.36
C SER A 193 -19.11 -9.82 -30.54
N ASP A 194 -18.61 -8.58 -30.35
CA ASP A 194 -19.38 -7.34 -30.51
C ASP A 194 -19.31 -6.74 -31.94
N MET A 195 -18.66 -7.41 -32.89
CA MET A 195 -18.71 -7.00 -34.30
C MET A 195 -20.04 -7.50 -34.90
N PRO A 196 -20.99 -6.62 -35.29
CA PRO A 196 -22.13 -7.07 -36.07
C PRO A 196 -21.59 -7.73 -37.32
N SER A 197 -22.05 -8.95 -37.60
CA SER A 197 -21.81 -9.65 -38.84
C SER A 197 -22.32 -8.77 -39.98
N GLN A 198 -21.42 -7.94 -40.54
CA GLN A 198 -21.61 -7.33 -41.85
C GLN A 198 -21.54 -8.46 -42.87
N ASN A 199 -22.65 -9.18 -43.01
CA ASN A 199 -22.92 -9.97 -44.20
C ASN A 199 -23.22 -8.97 -45.33
N LEU A 200 -22.19 -8.68 -46.12
CA LEU A 200 -22.30 -8.23 -47.51
C LEU A 200 -22.61 -9.44 -48.40
#